data_AF-A0A7S0G9A2-F1
#
_entry.id   AF-A0A7S0G9A2-F1
#
_cell.length_a   1.000
_cell.length_b   1.000
_cell.length_c   1.000
_cell.angle_alpha   90.00
_cell.angle_beta   90.00
_cell.angle_gamma   90.00
#
_symmetry.space_group_name_H-M   'P 1'
#
loop_
_entity.id
_entity.type
_entity.pdbx_description
1 polymer ?
#
loop_
_entity_poly.entity_id
_entity_poly.type
_entity_poly.pdbx_seq_one_letter_code
_entity_poly.pdbx_strand_id
1 'polypeptide(L)'
;LGMGRLGSSFTASAVECGKLKVNVVDTATRVDEGIKRVEDLLKGRGTNGKNLRKISFVEDAKALAENSDFVIDALEPELGKLASLRVLGHYARPEVPVVVACMGDLSVTRLASNSGITDRILGLHFFREPH
;
A
#
# COMPACT_ATOMS: atom_id res chain seq x y z
N LEU A 1 0.18 -2.04 2.15
CA LEU A 1 -0.95 -2.71 2.85
C LEU A 1 -2.19 -2.61 1.98
N GLY A 2 -2.88 -3.73 1.75
CA GLY A 2 -4.06 -3.79 0.90
C GLY A 2 -3.71 -3.95 -0.58
N MET A 3 -4.35 -4.92 -1.23
CA MET A 3 -4.28 -5.27 -2.66
C MET A 3 -5.61 -5.04 -3.37
N GLY A 4 -6.46 -4.19 -2.81
CA GLY A 4 -7.60 -3.61 -3.52
C GLY A 4 -7.16 -2.81 -4.76
N ARG A 5 -8.09 -2.05 -5.35
CA ARG A 5 -7.83 -1.32 -6.60
C ARG A 5 -6.67 -0.33 -6.49
N LEU A 6 -6.62 0.45 -5.40
CA LEU A 6 -5.51 1.39 -5.15
C LEU A 6 -4.19 0.66 -4.91
N GLY A 7 -4.17 -0.32 -4.01
CA GLY A 7 -2.98 -1.10 -3.70
C GLY A 7 -2.36 -1.78 -4.93
N SER A 8 -3.20 -2.35 -5.80
CA SER A 8 -2.77 -2.91 -7.08
C SER A 8 -2.16 -1.83 -8.00
N SER A 9 -2.75 -0.62 -8.04
CA SER A 9 -2.25 0.47 -8.88
C SER A 9 -0.89 0.99 -8.41
N PHE A 10 -0.70 1.18 -7.10
CA PHE A 10 0.60 1.55 -6.53
C PHE A 10 1.64 0.46 -6.75
N THR A 11 1.25 -0.80 -6.59
CA THR A 11 2.13 -1.95 -6.82
C THR A 11 2.59 -2.00 -8.28
N ALA A 12 1.67 -1.82 -9.24
CA ALA A 12 2.01 -1.76 -10.67
C ALA A 12 3.02 -0.63 -10.97
N SER A 13 2.77 0.58 -10.46
CA SER A 13 3.69 1.71 -10.64
C SER A 13 5.06 1.47 -9.99
N ALA A 14 5.11 0.84 -8.81
CA ALA A 14 6.37 0.51 -8.13
C ALA A 14 7.17 -0.57 -8.89
N VAL A 15 6.48 -1.57 -9.45
CA VAL A 15 7.07 -2.63 -10.28
C VAL A 15 7.61 -2.07 -11.61
N GLU A 16 6.86 -1.14 -12.22
CA GLU A 16 7.24 -0.44 -13.44
C GLU A 16 8.49 0.42 -13.26
N CYS A 17 8.60 1.12 -12.12
CA CYS A 17 9.81 1.86 -11.74
C CYS A 17 11.05 0.95 -11.69
N GLY A 18 10.89 -0.32 -11.35
CA GLY A 18 11.94 -1.35 -11.42
C GLY A 18 13.08 -1.18 -10.40
N LYS A 19 13.07 -0.14 -9.57
CA LYS A 19 14.10 0.13 -8.55
C LYS A 19 13.68 -0.24 -7.13
N LEU A 20 12.42 -0.62 -6.95
CA LEU A 20 11.84 -0.90 -5.64
C LEU A 20 11.61 -2.41 -5.46
N LYS A 21 11.87 -2.90 -4.24
CA LYS A 21 11.33 -4.16 -3.75
C LYS A 21 9.97 -3.85 -3.11
N VAL A 22 8.94 -4.60 -3.46
CA VAL A 22 7.57 -4.32 -3.00
C VAL A 22 7.13 -5.43 -2.07
N ASN A 23 6.93 -5.10 -0.80
CA ASN A 23 6.34 -6.01 0.17
C ASN A 23 4.83 -5.76 0.26
N VAL A 24 4.04 -6.82 0.21
CA VAL A 24 2.58 -6.75 0.19
C VAL A 24 2.01 -7.60 1.33
N VAL A 25 1.00 -7.03 2.00
CA VAL A 25 0.13 -7.73 2.97
C VAL A 25 -1.31 -7.47 2.56
N ASP A 26 -2.06 -8.54 2.36
CA ASP A 26 -3.53 -8.59 2.34
C ASP A 26 -3.96 -10.06 2.57
N THR A 27 -5.26 -10.35 2.55
CA THR A 27 -5.75 -11.72 2.53
C THR A 27 -5.30 -12.46 1.27
N ALA A 28 -5.12 -13.78 1.36
CA ALA A 28 -4.67 -14.60 0.23
C ALA A 28 -5.52 -14.39 -1.04
N THR A 29 -6.85 -14.38 -0.90
CA THR A 29 -7.77 -14.13 -2.02
C THR A 29 -7.54 -12.75 -2.66
N ARG A 30 -7.33 -11.71 -1.85
CA ARG A 30 -7.10 -10.35 -2.35
C ARG A 30 -5.72 -10.18 -2.96
N VAL A 31 -4.73 -10.91 -2.46
CA VAL A 31 -3.40 -10.98 -3.07
C VAL A 31 -3.52 -11.52 -4.49
N ASP A 32 -4.18 -12.66 -4.70
CA ASP A 32 -4.30 -13.29 -6.02
C ASP A 32 -5.03 -12.36 -7.01
N GLU A 33 -6.18 -11.80 -6.61
CA GLU A 33 -6.92 -10.84 -7.42
C GLU A 33 -6.13 -9.56 -7.70
N GLY A 34 -5.38 -9.09 -6.71
CA GLY A 34 -4.54 -7.91 -6.81
C GLY A 34 -3.38 -8.11 -7.78
N ILE A 35 -2.74 -9.28 -7.76
CA ILE A 35 -1.66 -9.63 -8.69
C ILE A 35 -2.18 -9.68 -10.12
N LYS A 36 -3.33 -10.33 -10.36
CA LYS A 36 -3.96 -10.32 -11.67
C LYS A 36 -4.22 -8.89 -12.16
N ARG A 37 -4.68 -8.01 -11.29
CA ARG A 37 -4.89 -6.59 -11.62
C ARG A 37 -3.59 -5.86 -11.92
N VAL A 38 -2.52 -6.12 -11.17
CA VAL A 38 -1.18 -5.58 -11.44
C VAL A 38 -0.71 -6.02 -12.83
N GLU A 39 -0.89 -7.30 -13.18
CA GLU A 39 -0.54 -7.83 -14.50
C GLU A 39 -1.31 -7.13 -15.62
N ASP A 40 -2.63 -6.98 -15.46
CA ASP A 40 -3.48 -6.34 -16.45
C ASP A 40 -3.12 -4.86 -16.64
N LEU A 41 -2.82 -4.14 -15.54
CA LEU A 41 -2.33 -2.76 -15.58
C LEU A 41 -0.99 -2.65 -16.32
N LEU A 42 -0.03 -3.52 -16.01
CA LEU A 42 1.29 -3.51 -16.66
C LEU A 42 1.18 -3.84 -18.15
N LYS A 43 0.33 -4.82 -18.53
CA LYS A 43 0.03 -5.12 -19.93
C LYS A 43 -0.57 -3.91 -20.65
N GLY A 44 -1.55 -3.25 -20.03
CA GLY A 44 -2.18 -2.05 -20.58
C GLY A 44 -1.19 -0.89 -20.79
N ARG A 45 -0.12 -0.82 -20.01
CA ARG A 45 0.96 0.17 -20.13
C ARG A 45 2.07 -0.21 -21.12
N GLY A 46 1.97 -1.38 -21.76
CA GLY A 46 3.01 -1.89 -22.67
C GLY A 46 4.25 -2.44 -21.95
N THR A 47 4.16 -2.70 -20.65
CA THR A 47 5.27 -3.14 -19.81
C THR A 47 5.19 -4.66 -19.65
N ASN A 48 6.17 -5.38 -20.19
CA ASN A 48 6.25 -6.83 -20.01
C ASN A 48 6.56 -7.12 -18.53
N GLY A 49 5.65 -7.83 -17.82
CA GLY A 49 5.64 -8.12 -16.38
C GLY A 49 6.86 -8.89 -15.81
N LYS A 50 8.02 -8.85 -16.46
CA LYS A 50 9.29 -9.45 -16.01
C LYS A 50 9.74 -8.98 -14.62
N ASN A 51 9.20 -7.86 -14.12
CA ASN A 51 9.50 -7.33 -12.79
C ASN A 51 8.56 -7.81 -11.67
N LEU A 52 7.56 -8.65 -11.94
CA LEU A 52 6.66 -9.18 -10.89
C LEU A 52 7.40 -9.97 -9.80
N ARG A 53 8.57 -10.54 -10.14
CA ARG A 53 9.47 -11.21 -9.19
C ARG A 53 9.95 -10.31 -8.03
N LYS A 54 9.76 -8.99 -8.13
CA LYS A 54 10.11 -8.01 -7.09
C LYS A 54 9.00 -7.79 -6.06
N ILE A 55 7.82 -8.40 -6.26
CA ILE A 55 6.74 -8.42 -5.28
C ILE A 55 7.00 -9.59 -4.33
N SER A 56 7.04 -9.31 -3.03
CA SER A 56 7.11 -10.30 -1.96
C SER A 56 5.88 -10.18 -1.09
N PHE A 57 5.30 -11.32 -0.73
CA PHE A 57 4.23 -11.37 0.26
C PHE A 57 4.84 -11.55 1.64
N VAL A 58 4.34 -10.78 2.58
CA VAL A 58 4.74 -10.86 3.99
C VAL A 58 3.50 -11.18 4.82
N GLU A 59 3.72 -11.88 5.93
CA GLU A 59 2.65 -12.57 6.67
C GLU A 59 1.64 -11.60 7.29
N ASP A 60 2.13 -10.47 7.80
CA ASP A 60 1.30 -9.49 8.49
C ASP A 60 1.83 -8.06 8.38
N ALA A 61 1.03 -7.12 8.87
CA ALA A 61 1.35 -5.70 8.87
C ALA A 61 2.56 -5.34 9.74
N LYS A 62 2.90 -6.16 10.75
CA LYS A 62 4.09 -5.95 11.59
C LYS A 62 5.36 -6.25 10.79
N ALA A 63 5.43 -7.42 10.16
CA ALA A 63 6.54 -7.81 9.31
C ALA A 63 6.76 -6.79 8.17
N LEU A 64 5.67 -6.27 7.60
CA LEU A 64 5.75 -5.17 6.63
C LEU A 64 6.34 -3.90 7.26
N ALA A 65 5.88 -3.49 8.43
CA ALA A 65 6.32 -2.26 9.10
C ALA A 65 7.81 -2.27 9.47
N GLU A 66 8.30 -3.40 10.00
CA GLU A 66 9.69 -3.54 10.47
C GLU A 66 10.70 -3.52 9.30
N ASN A 67 10.29 -4.00 8.12
CA ASN A 67 11.16 -4.28 6.98
C ASN A 67 10.96 -3.33 5.78
N SER A 68 10.22 -2.23 5.95
CA SER A 68 9.96 -1.26 4.87
C SER A 68 10.60 0.09 5.18
N ASP A 69 11.18 0.71 4.15
CA ASP A 69 11.72 2.07 4.23
C ASP A 69 10.66 3.14 3.93
N PHE A 70 9.51 2.70 3.42
CA PHE A 70 8.36 3.51 3.06
C PHE A 70 7.10 2.62 3.00
N VAL A 71 6.00 3.09 3.57
CA VAL A 71 4.74 2.31 3.62
C VAL A 71 3.61 3.07 2.96
N ILE A 72 2.85 2.38 2.10
CA ILE A 72 1.53 2.84 1.62
C ILE A 72 0.45 1.97 2.27
N ASP A 73 -0.44 2.62 3.03
CA ASP A 73 -1.70 2.04 3.48
C ASP A 73 -2.81 2.34 2.48
N ALA A 74 -3.13 1.34 1.66
CA ALA A 74 -4.19 1.36 0.67
C ALA A 74 -5.37 0.45 1.06
N LEU A 75 -5.54 0.15 2.35
CA LEU A 75 -6.77 -0.50 2.84
C LEU A 75 -7.95 0.46 2.68
N GLU A 76 -9.16 -0.09 2.57
CA GLU A 76 -10.36 0.74 2.65
C GLU A 76 -10.65 1.10 4.12
N PRO A 77 -11.25 2.27 4.43
CA PRO A 77 -11.49 2.70 5.81
C PRO A 77 -12.22 1.67 6.67
N GLU A 78 -13.26 1.03 6.13
CA GLU A 78 -14.08 0.01 6.77
C GLU A 78 -13.36 -1.32 6.98
N LEU A 79 -12.22 -1.52 6.32
CA LEU A 79 -11.44 -2.76 6.37
C LEU A 79 -10.28 -2.70 7.36
N GLY A 80 -10.36 -1.81 8.35
CA GLY A 80 -9.41 -1.78 9.45
C GLY A 80 -8.24 -0.81 9.30
N LYS A 81 -8.40 0.25 8.49
CA LYS A 81 -7.38 1.31 8.31
C LYS A 81 -6.87 1.91 9.63
N LEU A 82 -7.74 2.08 10.63
CA LEU A 82 -7.30 2.56 11.95
C LEU A 82 -6.44 1.53 12.69
N ALA A 83 -6.75 0.25 12.56
CA ALA A 83 -5.99 -0.83 13.19
C ALA A 83 -4.61 -0.98 12.52
N SER A 84 -4.55 -0.94 11.18
CA SER A 84 -3.27 -0.96 10.45
C SER A 84 -2.39 0.22 10.85
N LEU A 85 -2.94 1.43 10.94
CA LEU A 85 -2.15 2.60 11.33
C LEU A 85 -1.60 2.52 12.76
N ARG A 86 -2.31 1.87 13.69
CA ARG A 86 -1.78 1.59 15.03
C ARG A 86 -0.62 0.61 14.99
N VAL A 87 -0.73 -0.45 14.18
CA VAL A 87 0.36 -1.42 13.98
C VAL A 87 1.57 -0.73 13.37
N LEU A 88 1.38 0.05 12.31
CA LEU A 88 2.45 0.83 11.70
C LEU A 88 3.08 1.81 12.71
N GLY A 89 2.26 2.47 13.51
CA GLY A 89 2.73 3.38 14.54
C GLY A 89 3.63 2.74 15.59
N HIS A 90 3.36 1.48 15.91
CA HIS A 90 4.11 0.74 16.91
C HIS A 90 5.39 0.10 16.37
N TYR A 91 5.35 -0.42 15.13
CA TYR A 91 6.42 -1.26 14.58
C TYR A 91 7.27 -0.60 13.48
N ALA A 92 6.78 0.46 12.83
CA ALA A 92 7.58 1.15 11.82
C ALA A 92 8.69 1.96 12.47
N ARG A 93 9.91 1.85 11.92
CA ARG A 93 11.08 2.59 12.42
C ARG A 93 10.82 4.11 12.39
N PRO A 94 11.37 4.91 13.34
CA PRO A 94 11.03 6.33 13.48
C PRO A 94 11.21 7.18 12.22
N GLU A 95 12.13 6.83 11.33
CA GLU A 95 12.43 7.56 10.09
C GLU A 95 11.53 7.16 8.91
N VAL A 96 10.73 6.09 9.04
CA VAL A 96 9.93 5.54 7.95
C VAL A 96 8.66 6.38 7.75
N PRO A 97 8.45 6.96 6.54
CA PRO A 97 7.21 7.65 6.22
C PRO A 97 6.07 6.64 5.99
N VAL A 98 4.87 7.03 6.43
CA VAL A 98 3.64 6.26 6.19
C VAL A 98 2.66 7.11 5.40
N VAL A 99 2.39 6.69 4.16
CA VAL A 99 1.38 7.30 3.30
C VAL A 99 0.07 6.56 3.48
N VAL A 100 -0.96 7.30 3.85
CA VAL A 100 -2.34 6.82 3.81
C VAL A 100 -2.94 7.20 2.46
N ALA A 101 -3.20 6.18 1.65
CA ALA A 101 -3.95 6.37 0.42
C ALA A 101 -5.43 6.39 0.74
N CYS A 102 -6.11 7.50 0.43
CA CYS A 102 -7.54 7.66 0.65
C CYS A 102 -8.24 7.84 -0.71
N MET A 103 -9.40 7.23 -0.86
CA MET A 103 -10.40 7.69 -1.82
C MET A 103 -11.53 8.34 -1.04
N GLY A 104 -11.82 9.61 -1.34
CA GLY A 104 -12.90 10.36 -0.69
C GLY A 104 -12.50 11.09 0.60
N ASP A 105 -13.48 11.32 1.46
CA ASP A 105 -13.53 12.46 2.38
C ASP A 105 -12.87 12.19 3.74
N LEU A 106 -12.11 11.10 3.86
CA LEU A 106 -11.58 10.69 5.14
C LEU A 106 -10.48 11.65 5.61
N SER A 107 -10.70 12.27 6.78
CA SER A 107 -9.73 13.18 7.37
C SER A 107 -8.44 12.46 7.73
N VAL A 108 -7.36 12.80 7.01
CA VAL A 108 -6.01 12.32 7.29
C VAL A 108 -5.58 12.73 8.69
N THR A 109 -5.97 13.91 9.17
CA THR A 109 -5.72 14.35 10.55
C THR A 109 -6.34 13.41 11.58
N ARG A 110 -7.57 12.93 11.35
CA ARG A 110 -8.25 11.98 12.23
C ARG A 110 -7.60 10.60 12.21
N LEU A 111 -7.09 10.17 11.05
CA LEU A 111 -6.32 8.93 10.95
C LEU A 111 -4.97 9.04 11.66
N ALA A 112 -4.25 10.13 11.41
CA ALA A 112 -2.95 10.41 11.99
C ALA A 112 -3.03 10.43 13.52
N SER A 113 -4.03 11.09 14.11
CA SER A 113 -4.19 11.20 15.57
C SER A 113 -4.36 9.86 16.29
N ASN A 114 -4.73 8.80 15.55
CA ASN A 114 -4.89 7.45 16.07
C ASN A 114 -3.68 6.54 15.82
N SER A 115 -2.65 7.03 15.11
CA SER A 115 -1.49 6.24 14.70
C SER A 115 -0.35 6.27 15.71
N GLY A 116 -0.23 7.32 16.54
CA GLY A 116 0.94 7.54 17.40
C GLY A 116 2.18 8.06 16.64
N ILE A 117 2.06 8.32 15.34
CA ILE A 117 3.15 8.74 14.45
C ILE A 117 2.72 9.90 13.53
N THR A 118 1.99 10.86 14.10
CA THR A 118 1.30 11.93 13.36
C THR A 118 2.21 12.75 12.43
N ASP A 119 3.45 12.97 12.84
CA ASP A 119 4.50 13.70 12.11
C ASP A 119 5.01 12.95 10.87
N ARG A 120 4.66 11.67 10.74
CA ARG A 120 5.12 10.75 9.69
C ARG A 120 4.01 10.31 8.75
N ILE A 121 2.78 10.76 9.01
CA ILE A 121 1.60 10.40 8.24
C ILE A 121 1.36 11.43 7.15
N LEU A 122 1.31 10.94 5.90
CA LEU A 122 0.98 11.75 4.72
C LEU A 122 -0.31 11.25 4.10
N GLY A 123 -1.18 12.19 3.72
CA GLY A 123 -2.39 11.89 2.95
C GLY A 123 -2.08 11.88 1.46
N LEU A 124 -2.43 10.79 0.78
CA LEU A 124 -2.36 10.72 -0.67
C LEU A 124 -3.76 10.47 -1.23
N HIS A 125 -4.31 11.47 -1.90
CA HIS A 125 -5.54 11.33 -2.66
C HIS A 125 -5.19 10.89 -4.08
N PHE A 126 -5.55 9.67 -4.44
CA PHE A 126 -5.27 9.12 -5.76
C PHE A 126 -6.53 9.23 -6.62
N PHE A 127 -6.40 9.88 -7.78
CA PHE A 127 -7.49 9.99 -8.74
C PHE A 127 -7.47 8.76 -9.64
N ARG A 128 -8.64 8.13 -9.81
CA ARG A 128 -8.79 7.09 -10.83
C ARG A 128 -8.67 7.74 -12.20
N GLU A 129 -7.93 7.11 -13.10
CA GLU A 129 -8.09 7.41 -14.51
C GLU A 129 -9.48 6.92 -14.98
N PRO A 130 -10.17 7.69 -15.83
CA PRO A 130 -11.49 7.32 -16.35
C PRO A 130 -11.30 6.31 -17.49
N HIS A 131 -11.16 5.02 -17.18
CA HIS A 131 -11.23 3.94 -18.18
C HIS A 131 -12.07 2.78 -17.66
#